data_AF-A0A953CZT1-F1
#
_entry.id   AF-A0A953CZT1-F1
#
_cell.length_a   1.000
_cell.length_b   1.000
_cell.length_c   1.000
_cell.angle_alpha   90.00
_cell.angle_beta   90.00
_cell.angle_gamma   90.00
#
_symmetry.space_group_name_H-M   'P 1'
#
loop_
_entity.id
_entity.type
_entity.pdbx_description
1 polymer ?
#
loop_
_entity_poly.entity_id
_entity_poly.type
_entity_poly.pdbx_seq_one_letter_code
_entity_poly.pdbx_strand_id
1 'polypeptide(L)'
;MKMMSLGAAGLAALLAGCAASPELVSCLQPNRRVAVEVTGSKEKPPAKPGAKPGRDNVLLKAMAQGDSAFDPNSAVLKDGGKAELDKIVSVIQQGVKKDPRPVNVGSIIITGHTDRLEAESSPNLDEARAKSVQAYLAQKGLDAKLMFWEGKDAREPMAVTKFCTD
;
A
#
# COMPACT_ATOMS: atom_id res chain seq x y z
N MET A 1 15.58 -4.23 69.28
CA MET A 1 15.82 -5.58 68.72
C MET A 1 15.83 -5.53 67.20
N LYS A 2 16.80 -6.24 66.63
CA LYS A 2 16.96 -6.60 65.21
C LYS A 2 15.78 -7.46 64.74
N MET A 3 15.31 -7.29 63.51
CA MET A 3 14.98 -8.42 62.63
C MET A 3 14.82 -7.94 61.18
N MET A 4 15.79 -8.33 60.36
CA MET A 4 15.73 -8.40 58.91
C MET A 4 15.04 -9.71 58.53
N SER A 5 14.19 -9.70 57.51
CA SER A 5 13.83 -10.89 56.72
C SER A 5 13.34 -10.39 55.34
N LEU A 6 14.15 -10.60 54.29
CA LEU A 6 13.90 -11.52 53.18
C LEU A 6 12.49 -11.34 52.59
N GLY A 7 12.31 -10.79 51.39
CA GLY A 7 12.95 -11.23 50.15
C GLY A 7 11.96 -12.09 49.39
N ALA A 8 11.26 -11.50 48.41
CA ALA A 8 10.57 -12.22 47.35
C ALA A 8 10.53 -11.30 46.12
N ALA A 9 11.65 -11.25 45.40
CA ALA A 9 11.65 -10.81 44.02
C ALA A 9 10.88 -11.87 43.23
N GLY A 10 9.60 -11.60 42.97
CA GLY A 10 8.79 -12.39 42.06
C GLY A 10 9.39 -12.26 40.65
N LEU A 11 10.04 -13.33 40.22
CA LEU A 11 10.53 -13.51 38.85
C LEU A 11 9.33 -13.67 37.92
N ALA A 12 8.70 -12.55 37.55
CA ALA A 12 7.65 -12.54 36.54
C ALA A 12 8.30 -12.59 35.16
N ALA A 13 8.24 -13.78 34.57
CA ALA A 13 8.13 -14.10 33.14
C ALA A 13 8.85 -13.21 32.12
N LEU A 14 9.73 -13.81 31.33
CA LEU A 14 9.79 -13.56 29.89
C LEU A 14 10.25 -14.85 29.20
N LEU A 15 9.28 -15.70 28.88
CA LEU A 15 9.41 -16.57 27.71
C LEU A 15 9.44 -15.63 26.50
N ALA A 16 10.61 -15.08 26.20
CA ALA A 16 10.87 -14.40 24.95
C ALA A 16 10.87 -15.45 23.84
N GLY A 17 9.67 -15.86 23.43
CA GLY A 17 9.48 -16.48 22.13
C GLY A 17 10.03 -15.54 21.07
N CYS A 18 10.57 -16.11 19.99
CA CYS A 18 11.22 -15.46 18.86
C CYS A 18 10.32 -14.43 18.15
N ALA A 19 10.02 -13.30 18.80
CA ALA A 19 9.36 -12.16 18.20
C ALA A 19 10.43 -11.25 17.59
N ALA A 20 10.21 -10.84 16.34
CA ALA A 20 11.09 -9.90 15.66
C ALA A 20 11.23 -8.58 16.43
N SER A 21 12.41 -7.98 16.39
CA SER A 21 12.68 -6.71 17.05
C SER A 21 11.86 -5.57 16.43
N PRO A 22 11.47 -4.53 17.19
CA PRO A 22 10.81 -3.34 16.63
C PRO A 22 11.65 -2.64 15.56
N GLU A 23 12.99 -2.72 15.67
CA GLU A 23 13.90 -2.21 14.65
C GLU A 23 13.79 -2.98 13.34
N LEU A 24 13.72 -4.31 13.40
CA LEU A 24 13.53 -5.14 12.21
C LEU A 24 12.17 -4.85 11.57
N VAL A 25 11.09 -4.79 12.37
CA VAL A 25 9.75 -4.44 11.87
C VAL A 25 9.74 -3.08 11.20
N SER A 26 10.41 -2.08 11.78
CA SER A 26 10.55 -0.73 11.21
C SER A 26 11.38 -0.73 9.92
N CYS A 27 12.48 -1.49 9.87
CA CYS A 27 13.32 -1.60 8.69
C CYS A 27 12.55 -2.23 7.50
N LEU A 28 11.68 -3.20 7.79
CA LEU A 28 10.90 -3.92 6.80
C LEU A 28 9.62 -3.18 6.33
N GLN A 29 9.23 -2.09 6.99
CA GLN A 29 8.05 -1.27 6.66
C GLN A 29 7.87 -0.98 5.16
N PRO A 30 8.92 -0.66 4.37
CA PRO A 30 8.73 -0.36 2.95
C PRO A 30 8.17 -1.53 2.14
N ASN A 31 8.41 -2.77 2.58
CA ASN A 31 7.89 -3.95 1.90
C ASN A 31 6.39 -4.15 2.12
N ARG A 32 5.85 -3.72 3.26
CA ARG A 32 4.41 -3.63 3.50
C ARG A 32 3.82 -2.51 2.66
N ARG A 33 3.31 -2.86 1.49
CA ARG A 33 2.75 -1.88 0.55
C ARG A 33 1.67 -2.49 -0.33
N VAL A 34 0.81 -1.64 -0.85
CA VAL A 34 -0.02 -1.92 -2.01
C VAL A 34 0.34 -0.93 -3.10
N ALA A 35 0.82 -1.42 -4.23
CA ALA A 35 1.07 -0.63 -5.42
C ALA A 35 -0.19 -0.57 -6.28
N VAL A 36 -0.50 0.62 -6.79
CA VAL A 36 -1.62 0.85 -7.70
C VAL A 36 -1.07 1.43 -8.99
N GLU A 37 -1.28 0.74 -10.10
CA GLU A 37 -0.93 1.21 -11.43
C GLU A 37 -2.21 1.42 -12.25
N VAL A 38 -2.41 2.63 -12.73
CA VAL A 38 -3.58 3.00 -13.54
C VAL A 38 -3.11 3.30 -14.95
N THR A 39 -3.57 2.50 -15.91
CA THR A 39 -3.39 2.78 -17.33
C THR A 39 -4.65 3.42 -17.89
N GLY A 40 -4.48 4.36 -18.81
CA GLY A 40 -5.61 5.04 -19.42
C GLY A 40 -5.19 5.98 -20.53
N SER A 41 -6.13 6.83 -20.92
CA SER A 41 -5.90 7.82 -21.98
C SER A 41 -6.62 9.13 -21.72
N LYS A 42 -6.05 10.23 -22.22
CA LYS A 42 -6.71 11.55 -22.24
C LYS A 42 -7.03 11.92 -23.68
N GLU A 43 -8.20 12.46 -23.92
CA GLU A 43 -8.58 12.93 -25.26
C GLU A 43 -7.81 14.20 -25.62
N LYS A 44 -7.14 14.19 -26.75
CA LYS A 44 -6.41 15.35 -27.26
C LYS A 44 -7.28 16.11 -28.26
N PRO A 45 -7.54 17.42 -28.04
CA PRO A 45 -8.26 18.23 -29.00
C PRO A 45 -7.64 18.13 -30.40
N PRO A 46 -8.46 18.16 -31.46
CA PRO A 46 -7.97 18.14 -32.83
C PRO A 46 -6.96 19.26 -33.07
N ALA A 47 -5.83 18.94 -33.71
CA ALA A 47 -4.81 19.93 -34.03
C ALA A 47 -5.25 20.94 -35.12
N LYS A 48 -6.22 20.54 -35.95
CA LYS A 48 -6.80 21.36 -37.03
C LYS A 48 -8.29 21.06 -37.18
N PRO A 49 -9.12 22.03 -37.63
CA PRO A 49 -10.52 21.79 -37.96
C PRO A 49 -10.67 20.62 -38.95
N GLY A 50 -11.55 19.67 -38.64
CA GLY A 50 -11.80 18.47 -39.46
C GLY A 50 -10.90 17.26 -39.17
N ALA A 51 -9.87 17.39 -38.34
CA ALA A 51 -9.09 16.23 -37.88
C ALA A 51 -9.83 15.44 -36.77
N LYS A 52 -9.64 14.12 -36.72
CA LYS A 52 -10.15 13.29 -35.62
C LYS A 52 -9.42 13.62 -34.30
N PRO A 53 -10.10 13.59 -33.13
CA PRO A 53 -9.45 13.74 -31.83
C PRO A 53 -8.34 12.69 -31.62
N GLY A 54 -7.23 13.12 -31.04
CA GLY A 54 -6.13 12.23 -30.67
C GLY A 54 -6.33 11.64 -29.27
N ARG A 55 -5.41 10.77 -28.84
CA ARG A 55 -5.36 10.25 -27.46
C ARG A 55 -3.93 10.27 -26.96
N ASP A 56 -3.73 10.76 -25.75
CA ASP A 56 -2.45 10.66 -25.03
C ASP A 56 -2.57 9.51 -24.03
N ASN A 57 -1.69 8.50 -24.10
CA ASN A 57 -1.67 7.41 -23.14
C ASN A 57 -1.05 7.87 -21.81
N VAL A 58 -1.59 7.38 -20.70
CA VAL A 58 -1.15 7.75 -19.36
C VAL A 58 -0.94 6.49 -18.52
N LEU A 59 0.14 6.48 -17.74
CA LEU A 59 0.39 5.55 -16.65
C LEU A 59 0.53 6.36 -15.36
N LEU A 60 -0.36 6.15 -14.40
CA LEU A 60 -0.30 6.75 -13.06
C LEU A 60 0.07 5.67 -12.05
N LYS A 61 0.84 6.04 -11.03
CA LYS A 61 1.23 5.14 -9.95
C LYS A 61 0.95 5.77 -8.60
N ALA A 62 0.48 4.96 -7.66
CA ALA A 62 0.31 5.33 -6.26
C ALA A 62 0.74 4.14 -5.37
N MET A 63 1.11 4.42 -4.12
CA MET A 63 1.50 3.38 -3.16
C MET A 63 0.92 3.66 -1.78
N ALA A 64 0.08 2.75 -1.28
CA ALA A 64 -0.32 2.76 0.12
C ALA A 64 0.69 1.91 0.92
N GLN A 65 1.58 2.55 1.68
CA GLN A 65 2.79 1.92 2.21
C GLN A 65 3.01 2.14 3.72
N GLY A 66 3.57 1.12 4.36
CA GLY A 66 4.03 1.11 5.76
C GLY A 66 2.90 1.36 6.76
N ASP A 67 3.28 1.77 7.97
CA ASP A 67 2.36 2.04 9.09
C ASP A 67 1.35 3.16 8.81
N SER A 68 1.64 4.01 7.84
CA SER A 68 0.70 5.06 7.41
C SER A 68 -0.51 4.48 6.68
N ALA A 69 -0.36 3.31 6.05
CA ALA A 69 -1.40 2.65 5.27
C ALA A 69 -1.98 1.43 5.98
N PHE A 70 -1.15 0.63 6.66
CA PHE A 70 -1.56 -0.61 7.30
C PHE A 70 -0.76 -0.84 8.57
N ASP A 71 -1.45 -1.22 9.66
CA ASP A 71 -0.79 -1.77 10.83
C ASP A 71 -0.18 -3.15 10.49
N PRO A 72 0.86 -3.59 11.23
CA PRO A 72 1.40 -4.93 11.09
C PRO A 72 0.31 -6.01 11.19
N ASN A 73 0.36 -7.00 10.28
CA ASN A 73 -0.61 -8.09 10.16
C ASN A 73 -2.08 -7.66 9.93
N SER A 74 -2.31 -6.42 9.47
CA SER A 74 -3.65 -5.90 9.19
C SER A 74 -3.85 -5.56 7.71
N ALA A 75 -5.06 -5.81 7.21
CA ALA A 75 -5.54 -5.36 5.90
C ALA A 75 -6.44 -4.12 5.98
N VAL A 76 -6.61 -3.52 7.17
CA VAL A 76 -7.41 -2.32 7.35
C VAL A 76 -6.66 -1.12 6.80
N LEU A 77 -7.21 -0.50 5.75
CA LEU A 77 -6.63 0.68 5.12
C LEU A 77 -6.80 1.92 6.01
N LYS A 78 -5.69 2.50 6.42
CA LYS A 78 -5.61 3.68 7.28
C LYS A 78 -5.66 4.98 6.47
N ASP A 79 -5.86 6.09 7.17
CA ASP A 79 -6.06 7.40 6.55
C ASP A 79 -4.83 7.90 5.77
N GLY A 80 -3.61 7.52 6.16
CA GLY A 80 -2.41 7.83 5.39
C GLY A 80 -2.42 7.15 4.02
N GLY A 81 -2.78 5.86 3.96
CA GLY A 81 -2.96 5.14 2.71
C GLY A 81 -4.10 5.71 1.86
N LYS A 82 -5.24 6.02 2.48
CA LYS A 82 -6.36 6.69 1.80
C LYS A 82 -5.95 8.03 1.19
N ALA A 83 -5.22 8.85 1.94
CA ALA A 83 -4.78 10.16 1.47
C ALA A 83 -3.86 10.06 0.24
N GLU A 84 -3.02 9.03 0.14
CA GLU A 84 -2.22 8.79 -1.06
C GLU A 84 -3.08 8.34 -2.26
N LEU A 85 -4.03 7.44 -2.03
CA LEU A 85 -4.97 7.00 -3.07
C LEU A 85 -5.90 8.13 -3.55
N ASP A 86 -6.25 9.05 -2.66
CA ASP A 86 -7.07 10.21 -3.01
C ASP A 86 -6.37 11.15 -4.00
N LYS A 87 -5.03 11.25 -3.95
CA LYS A 87 -4.26 12.03 -4.92
C LYS A 87 -4.39 11.46 -6.32
N ILE A 88 -4.24 10.15 -6.49
CA ILE A 88 -4.38 9.53 -7.82
C ILE A 88 -5.82 9.59 -8.32
N VAL A 89 -6.82 9.41 -7.44
CA VAL A 89 -8.24 9.60 -7.78
C VAL A 89 -8.49 11.03 -8.27
N SER A 90 -7.95 12.05 -7.59
CA SER A 90 -8.07 13.44 -8.01
C SER A 90 -7.43 13.67 -9.38
N VAL A 91 -6.23 13.12 -9.64
CA VAL A 91 -5.58 13.22 -10.95
C VAL A 91 -6.40 12.55 -12.06
N ILE A 92 -7.01 11.39 -11.78
CA ILE A 92 -7.88 10.69 -12.73
C ILE A 92 -9.11 11.55 -13.06
N GLN A 93 -9.78 12.09 -12.05
CA GLN A 93 -11.06 12.77 -12.21
C GLN A 93 -10.92 14.22 -12.70
N GLN A 94 -9.85 14.90 -12.31
CA GLN A 94 -9.70 16.36 -12.48
C GLN A 94 -8.45 16.75 -13.29
N GLY A 95 -7.61 15.78 -13.64
CA GLY A 95 -6.32 16.06 -14.25
C GLY A 95 -5.37 16.78 -13.30
N VAL A 96 -4.42 17.51 -13.87
CA VAL A 96 -3.45 18.33 -13.12
C VAL A 96 -3.48 19.75 -13.65
N LYS A 97 -2.91 20.72 -12.92
CA LYS A 97 -2.91 22.14 -13.33
C LYS A 97 -2.42 22.38 -14.77
N LYS A 98 -1.40 21.63 -15.21
CA LYS A 98 -0.83 21.73 -16.57
C LYS A 98 -1.67 21.01 -17.64
N ASP A 99 -2.52 20.07 -17.23
CA ASP A 99 -3.39 19.28 -18.11
C ASP A 99 -4.66 18.87 -17.34
N PRO A 100 -5.69 19.74 -17.31
CA PRO A 100 -6.90 19.56 -16.50
C PRO A 100 -7.88 18.55 -17.13
N ARG A 101 -7.48 17.82 -18.17
CA ARG A 101 -8.32 16.80 -18.77
C ARG A 101 -8.37 15.57 -17.85
N PRO A 102 -9.58 14.99 -17.65
CA PRO A 102 -9.73 13.74 -16.92
C PRO A 102 -9.09 12.58 -17.69
N VAL A 103 -8.75 11.52 -16.97
CA VAL A 103 -8.24 10.28 -17.53
C VAL A 103 -9.40 9.32 -17.77
N ASN A 104 -9.53 8.87 -19.02
CA ASN A 104 -10.33 7.70 -19.33
C ASN A 104 -9.54 6.46 -18.90
N VAL A 105 -9.93 5.86 -17.79
CA VAL A 105 -9.29 4.67 -17.22
C VAL A 105 -9.48 3.48 -18.18
N GLY A 106 -8.38 2.77 -18.45
CA GLY A 106 -8.38 1.52 -19.20
C GLY A 106 -8.22 0.30 -18.29
N SER A 107 -7.25 0.34 -17.37
CA SER A 107 -7.10 -0.69 -16.33
C SER A 107 -6.49 -0.12 -15.06
N ILE A 108 -6.76 -0.79 -13.95
CA ILE A 108 -6.18 -0.54 -12.63
C ILE A 108 -5.61 -1.86 -12.14
N ILE A 109 -4.29 -1.96 -11.96
CA ILE A 109 -3.62 -3.12 -11.37
C ILE A 109 -3.27 -2.77 -9.93
N ILE A 110 -3.68 -3.63 -9.00
CA ILE A 110 -3.51 -3.45 -7.56
C ILE A 110 -2.68 -4.63 -7.03
N THR A 111 -1.42 -4.37 -6.71
CA THR A 111 -0.48 -5.40 -6.28
C THR A 111 -0.20 -5.26 -4.80
N GLY A 112 -0.62 -6.26 -4.02
CA GLY A 112 -0.35 -6.34 -2.59
C GLY A 112 1.00 -6.99 -2.30
N HIS A 113 1.72 -6.43 -1.33
CA HIS A 113 2.96 -6.99 -0.82
C HIS A 113 2.95 -6.99 0.71
N THR A 114 3.64 -7.98 1.27
CA THR A 114 3.93 -8.09 2.70
C THR A 114 5.44 -8.01 2.90
N ASP A 115 5.86 -7.66 4.11
CA ASP A 115 7.24 -7.97 4.48
C ASP A 115 7.43 -9.47 4.76
N ARG A 116 8.69 -9.89 4.92
CA ARG A 116 9.01 -11.31 5.12
C ARG A 116 8.40 -11.90 6.40
N LEU A 117 8.24 -11.11 7.46
CA LEU A 117 7.69 -11.58 8.74
C LEU A 117 6.17 -11.76 8.64
N GLU A 118 5.52 -10.82 7.97
CA GLU A 118 4.08 -10.86 7.71
C GLU A 118 3.71 -12.01 6.74
N ALA A 119 4.53 -12.26 5.71
CA ALA A 119 4.33 -13.37 4.77
C ALA A 119 4.34 -14.75 5.47
N GLU A 120 5.18 -14.91 6.51
CA GLU A 120 5.27 -16.15 7.28
C GLU A 120 4.12 -16.33 8.27
N SER A 121 3.62 -15.23 8.85
CA SER A 121 2.65 -15.27 9.95
C SER A 121 1.19 -15.10 9.53
N SER A 122 0.94 -14.46 8.38
CA SER A 122 -0.41 -14.10 7.92
C SER A 122 -0.58 -14.43 6.43
N PRO A 123 -0.97 -15.69 6.09
CA PRO A 123 -1.14 -16.09 4.70
C PRO A 123 -2.22 -15.27 4.00
N ASN A 124 -2.00 -14.92 2.73
CA ASN A 124 -2.89 -14.11 1.87
C ASN A 124 -3.14 -12.67 2.35
N LEU A 125 -2.32 -12.15 3.27
CA LEU A 125 -2.47 -10.77 3.78
C LEU A 125 -2.22 -9.72 2.68
N ASP A 126 -1.31 -10.00 1.78
CA ASP A 126 -1.05 -9.23 0.57
C ASP A 126 -2.31 -9.09 -0.32
N GLU A 127 -2.98 -10.21 -0.63
CA GLU A 127 -4.23 -10.25 -1.38
C GLU A 127 -5.34 -9.48 -0.63
N ALA A 128 -5.46 -9.69 0.69
CA ALA A 128 -6.44 -9.00 1.51
C ALA A 128 -6.23 -7.47 1.47
N ARG A 129 -4.99 -6.99 1.53
CA ARG A 129 -4.65 -5.56 1.40
C ARG A 129 -4.98 -5.02 0.00
N ALA A 130 -4.68 -5.78 -1.05
CA ALA A 130 -5.02 -5.40 -2.41
C ALA A 130 -6.54 -5.23 -2.58
N LYS A 131 -7.34 -6.16 -2.01
CA LYS A 131 -8.81 -6.07 -2.00
C LYS A 131 -9.35 -4.89 -1.19
N SER A 132 -8.74 -4.56 -0.04
CA SER A 132 -9.10 -3.36 0.73
C SER A 132 -8.89 -2.08 -0.07
N VAL A 133 -7.79 -1.99 -0.82
CA VAL A 133 -7.51 -0.86 -1.72
C VAL A 133 -8.49 -0.83 -2.89
N GLN A 134 -8.79 -1.98 -3.50
CA GLN A 134 -9.80 -2.09 -4.56
C GLN A 134 -11.15 -1.56 -4.10
N ALA A 135 -11.63 -2.00 -2.93
CA ALA A 135 -12.90 -1.56 -2.37
C ALA A 135 -12.92 -0.04 -2.12
N TYR A 136 -11.81 0.52 -1.63
CA TYR A 136 -11.69 1.96 -1.42
C TYR A 136 -11.72 2.75 -2.73
N LEU A 137 -10.98 2.32 -3.75
CA LEU A 137 -10.97 2.97 -5.06
C LEU A 137 -12.35 2.88 -5.75
N ALA A 138 -13.05 1.76 -5.59
CA ALA A 138 -14.42 1.61 -6.08
C ALA A 138 -15.39 2.57 -5.35
N GLN A 139 -15.25 2.71 -4.03
CA GLN A 139 -16.02 3.69 -3.23
C GLN A 139 -15.79 5.13 -3.71
N LYS A 140 -14.59 5.45 -4.22
CA LYS A 140 -14.25 6.74 -4.82
C LYS A 140 -14.80 6.95 -6.23
N GLY A 141 -15.53 5.98 -6.77
CA GLY A 141 -16.19 6.06 -8.07
C GLY A 141 -15.36 5.57 -9.25
N LEU A 142 -14.23 4.89 -9.01
CA LEU A 142 -13.53 4.18 -10.09
C LEU A 142 -14.24 2.85 -10.40
N ASP A 143 -14.33 2.47 -11.68
CA ASP A 143 -15.05 1.27 -12.08
C ASP A 143 -14.31 0.00 -11.66
N ALA A 144 -14.93 -0.77 -10.76
CA ALA A 144 -14.39 -2.04 -10.26
C ALA A 144 -14.16 -3.08 -11.38
N LYS A 145 -14.88 -2.99 -12.52
CA LYS A 145 -14.69 -3.88 -13.68
C LYS A 145 -13.34 -3.69 -14.37
N LEU A 146 -12.71 -2.54 -14.17
CA LEU A 146 -11.39 -2.23 -14.71
C LEU A 146 -10.27 -2.55 -13.70
N MET A 147 -10.62 -3.02 -12.51
CA MET A 147 -9.68 -3.31 -11.43
C MET A 147 -9.32 -4.79 -11.40
N PHE A 148 -8.02 -5.05 -11.38
CA PHE A 148 -7.44 -6.37 -11.19
C PHE A 148 -6.51 -6.30 -9.99
N TRP A 149 -6.45 -7.36 -9.21
CA TRP A 149 -5.61 -7.43 -8.03
C TRP A 149 -4.79 -8.72 -8.03
N GLU A 150 -3.64 -8.66 -7.38
CA GLU A 150 -2.80 -9.83 -7.10
C GLU A 150 -2.06 -9.66 -5.77
N GLY A 151 -1.74 -10.79 -5.15
CA GLY A 151 -0.83 -10.87 -4.02
C GLY A 151 0.55 -11.37 -4.46
N LYS A 152 1.61 -10.69 -4.01
CA LYS A 152 3.00 -11.08 -4.27
C LYS A 152 3.75 -11.57 -3.03
N ASP A 153 3.12 -11.53 -1.86
CA ASP A 153 3.77 -11.75 -0.56
C ASP A 153 5.08 -10.94 -0.45
N ALA A 154 6.11 -11.53 0.16
CA ALA A 154 7.46 -11.01 0.26
C ALA A 154 8.34 -11.32 -0.97
N ARG A 155 7.79 -11.77 -2.10
CA ARG A 155 8.57 -12.22 -3.28
C ARG A 155 9.26 -11.09 -4.04
N GLU A 156 8.74 -9.87 -3.92
CA GLU A 156 9.26 -8.68 -4.60
C GLU A 156 9.56 -7.56 -3.57
N PRO A 157 10.63 -7.72 -2.77
CA PRO A 157 10.98 -6.73 -1.77
C PRO A 157 11.49 -5.44 -2.43
N MET A 158 11.12 -4.31 -1.86
CA MET A 158 11.77 -3.03 -2.13
C MET A 158 13.20 -3.08 -1.61
N ALA A 159 14.14 -2.68 -2.48
CA ALA A 159 15.52 -2.46 -2.06
C ALA A 159 15.55 -1.32 -1.04
N VAL A 160 16.05 -1.64 0.16
CA VAL A 160 16.34 -0.67 1.22
C VAL A 160 17.85 -0.45 1.30
N THR A 161 18.28 0.76 1.67
CA THR A 161 19.70 1.11 1.77
C THR A 161 20.39 0.52 3.00
N LYS A 162 19.63 -0.12 3.90
CA LYS A 162 20.11 -0.81 5.10
C LYS A 162 19.66 -2.28 5.05
N PHE A 163 20.57 -3.22 5.34
CA PHE A 163 20.18 -4.61 5.54
C PHE A 163 19.31 -4.73 6.80
N CYS A 164 18.12 -5.33 6.66
CA CYS A 164 17.19 -5.54 7.75
C CYS A 164 17.46 -6.89 8.43
N THR A 165 18.26 -6.87 9.49
CA THR A 165 18.52 -8.02 10.37
C THR A 165 18.00 -7.72 11.77
N ASP A 166 17.68 -8.78 12.53
CA ASP A 166 17.56 -8.66 13.99
C ASP A 166 18.93 -8.41 14.64
#